data_AF-A0A7J3XW52-F1
#
_entry.id   AF-A0A7J3XW52-F1
#
_cell.length_a   1.000
_cell.length_b   1.000
_cell.length_c   1.000
_cell.angle_alpha   90.00
_cell.angle_beta   90.00
_cell.angle_gamma   90.00
#
_symmetry.space_group_name_H-M   'P 1'
#
loop_
_entity.id
_entity.type
_entity.pdbx_description
1 polymer ?
#
loop_
_entity_poly.entity_id
_entity_poly.type
_entity_poly.pdbx_seq_one_letter_code
_entity_poly.pdbx_strand_id
1 'polypeptide(L)'
;GMKEVEPTGLCGYGSHPNVITQLQLEGRLKRGELGGARRVVMINCVGSRVEGRGCCSVGCLTALKNAKHLKELRPEAEVYILYRDLNLKGMDELYLRDVLELGVRLLRYPEGRPPRVEPRGGGLLVKAFDVELGEEVELPADLVVLTVALVGDEGVERLKGLLKVSASPDRFLQEAHVKLRPLDFYTDGIYLCGAARHPKGVRECMEEALGAAMRASIPMVRGYVEGEGAVAFVDPAACVGCGLCAKACAFNAIRLKEHDGARKAEVVRALCKGCGTCAPECPRDAIDVIHFTDRQLLAQVEAALKERPSEKIIAFCCHWCALGAVDVAGVSRLTYPSNVRIIRVMCSGRVDPGFVLRAFELGAAGVLVAGCEFPTCHYVNGNYKCKERMERLKLKLAERGFDPGRLWTVWLSAADGPKFTATVRDMAVKLGLAR
;
A
#
# COMPACT_ATOMS: atom_id res chain seq x y z
N GLY A 1 3.72 1.13 -14.61
CA GLY A 1 4.66 2.22 -14.30
C GLY A 1 3.89 3.34 -13.65
N MET A 2 4.04 4.56 -14.15
CA MET A 2 3.29 5.73 -13.68
C MET A 2 2.64 6.46 -14.86
N LYS A 3 1.58 7.22 -14.58
CA LYS A 3 0.93 8.12 -15.54
C LYS A 3 0.61 9.46 -14.90
N GLU A 4 0.45 10.49 -15.73
CA GLU A 4 -0.05 11.80 -15.28
C GLU A 4 -1.49 11.65 -14.76
N VAL A 5 -1.77 12.36 -13.67
CA VAL A 5 -3.14 12.59 -13.21
C VAL A 5 -3.68 13.74 -14.03
N GLU A 6 -4.82 13.51 -14.68
CA GLU A 6 -5.46 14.53 -15.50
C GLU A 6 -5.86 15.74 -14.63
N PRO A 7 -5.34 16.94 -14.89
CA PRO A 7 -5.54 18.09 -14.02
C PRO A 7 -6.84 18.84 -14.35
N THR A 8 -7.93 18.14 -14.68
CA THR A 8 -9.19 18.74 -15.12
C THR A 8 -9.69 19.81 -14.15
N GLY A 9 -9.88 21.03 -14.65
CA GLY A 9 -10.33 22.17 -13.85
C GLY A 9 -9.24 22.82 -12.97
N LEU A 10 -8.04 22.25 -12.89
CA LEU A 10 -6.92 22.87 -12.18
C LEU A 10 -6.17 23.84 -13.11
N CYS A 11 -5.89 25.04 -12.62
CA CYS A 11 -5.09 26.04 -13.33
C CYS A 11 -5.56 26.28 -14.78
N GLY A 12 -6.87 26.29 -15.04
CA GLY A 12 -7.43 26.53 -16.36
C GLY A 12 -7.31 25.36 -17.35
N TYR A 13 -6.83 24.19 -16.95
CA TYR A 13 -6.74 23.03 -17.84
C TYR A 13 -8.13 22.61 -18.35
N GLY A 14 -8.24 22.42 -19.67
CA GLY A 14 -9.50 22.15 -20.38
C GLY A 14 -10.28 23.39 -20.83
N SER A 15 -9.97 24.58 -20.27
CA SER A 15 -10.62 25.84 -20.66
C SER A 15 -9.93 26.54 -21.85
N HIS A 16 -8.65 26.23 -22.11
CA HIS A 16 -7.88 26.83 -23.20
C HIS A 16 -6.85 25.84 -23.78
N PRO A 17 -6.67 25.75 -25.12
CA PRO A 17 -5.81 24.75 -25.78
C PRO A 17 -4.30 24.94 -25.54
N ASN A 18 -3.91 26.10 -25.03
CA ASN A 18 -2.52 26.41 -24.65
C ASN A 18 -2.24 26.23 -23.15
N VAL A 19 -3.14 25.58 -22.40
CA VAL A 19 -2.85 25.07 -21.06
C VAL A 19 -2.61 23.57 -21.20
N ILE A 20 -1.35 23.14 -21.11
CA ILE A 20 -0.94 21.75 -21.38
C ILE A 20 -0.12 21.16 -20.23
N THR A 21 0.02 19.84 -20.17
CA THR A 21 0.92 19.17 -19.21
C THR A 21 2.36 19.11 -19.72
N GLN A 22 3.30 18.78 -18.83
CA GLN A 22 4.70 18.52 -19.22
C GLN A 22 4.81 17.40 -20.27
N LEU A 23 4.04 16.31 -20.13
CA LEU A 23 4.06 15.23 -21.13
C LEU A 23 3.53 15.68 -22.50
N GLN A 24 2.49 16.52 -22.51
CA GLN A 24 1.97 17.11 -23.74
C GLN A 24 2.99 18.06 -24.39
N LEU A 25 3.71 18.85 -23.59
CA LEU A 25 4.80 19.70 -24.07
C LEU A 25 5.90 18.87 -24.73
N GLU A 26 6.36 17.80 -24.09
CA GLU A 26 7.36 16.88 -24.66
C GLU A 26 6.88 16.27 -25.98
N GLY A 27 5.60 15.91 -26.07
CA GLY A 27 4.98 15.46 -27.31
C GLY A 27 5.02 16.51 -28.43
N ARG A 28 4.71 17.77 -28.12
CA ARG A 28 4.78 18.89 -29.08
C ARG A 28 6.22 19.18 -29.50
N LEU A 29 7.16 19.22 -28.55
CA LEU A 29 8.59 19.41 -28.79
C LEU A 29 9.13 18.35 -29.74
N LYS A 30 8.80 17.07 -29.51
CA LYS A 30 9.21 15.95 -30.37
C LYS A 30 8.72 16.08 -31.81
N ARG A 31 7.55 16.69 -32.02
CA ARG A 31 6.97 16.93 -33.36
C ARG A 31 7.36 18.28 -33.97
N GLY A 32 8.10 19.13 -33.25
CA GLY A 32 8.39 20.50 -33.67
C GLY A 32 7.19 21.46 -33.61
N GLU A 33 6.15 21.10 -32.88
CA GLU A 33 4.85 21.81 -32.81
C GLU A 33 4.77 22.79 -31.63
N LEU A 34 5.85 23.53 -31.34
CA LEU A 34 5.83 24.52 -30.26
C LEU A 34 4.95 25.75 -30.62
N GLY A 35 4.63 25.91 -31.90
CA GLY A 35 3.90 27.05 -32.41
C GLY A 35 4.69 28.35 -32.24
N GLY A 36 3.97 29.46 -32.09
CA GLY A 36 4.51 30.82 -31.96
C GLY A 36 4.80 31.29 -30.54
N ALA A 37 4.66 30.45 -29.51
CA ALA A 37 4.75 30.86 -28.11
C ALA A 37 6.09 31.54 -27.77
N ARG A 38 6.04 32.76 -27.25
CA ARG A 38 7.20 33.56 -26.80
C ARG A 38 7.27 33.67 -25.29
N ARG A 39 6.10 33.63 -24.62
CA ARG A 39 5.97 33.67 -23.16
C ARG A 39 5.44 32.34 -22.65
N VAL A 40 6.25 31.61 -21.91
CA VAL A 40 5.92 30.29 -21.36
C VAL A 40 5.95 30.35 -19.84
N VAL A 41 4.85 29.96 -19.20
CA VAL A 41 4.77 29.89 -17.73
C VAL A 41 4.55 28.43 -17.33
N MET A 42 5.51 27.86 -16.60
CA MET A 42 5.43 26.52 -16.04
C MET A 42 4.96 26.59 -14.58
N ILE A 43 3.93 25.81 -14.22
CA ILE A 43 3.39 25.77 -12.86
C ILE A 43 3.71 24.42 -12.23
N ASN A 44 4.55 24.41 -11.20
CA ASN A 44 4.91 23.21 -10.47
C ASN A 44 3.88 22.82 -9.41
N CYS A 45 3.88 21.54 -9.06
CA CYS A 45 3.05 20.94 -8.02
C CYS A 45 1.54 21.02 -8.26
N VAL A 46 1.08 21.02 -9.52
CA VAL A 46 -0.35 21.00 -9.86
C VAL A 46 -0.93 19.64 -9.47
N GLY A 47 -1.86 19.64 -8.51
CA GLY A 47 -2.45 18.40 -7.97
C GLY A 47 -1.47 17.52 -7.19
N SER A 48 -0.27 18.02 -6.82
CA SER A 48 0.73 17.36 -5.95
C SER A 48 0.90 18.14 -4.65
N ARG A 49 1.41 17.51 -3.59
CA ARG A 49 1.55 18.15 -2.26
C ARG A 49 0.24 18.85 -1.85
N VAL A 50 -0.83 18.06 -1.89
CA VAL A 50 -2.18 18.40 -1.44
C VAL A 50 -2.61 17.32 -0.44
N GLU A 51 -3.73 17.52 0.26
CA GLU A 51 -4.25 16.51 1.16
C GLU A 51 -4.39 15.15 0.44
N GLY A 52 -3.84 14.10 1.04
CA GLY A 52 -3.84 12.74 0.48
C GLY A 52 -2.80 12.46 -0.62
N ARG A 53 -1.99 13.44 -1.07
CA ARG A 53 -0.95 13.20 -2.09
C ARG A 53 0.35 13.96 -1.85
N GLY A 54 1.46 13.21 -1.90
CA GLY A 54 2.82 13.73 -1.73
C GLY A 54 3.41 14.48 -2.93
N CYS A 55 4.72 14.71 -2.87
CA CYS A 55 5.52 15.27 -3.96
C CYS A 55 5.68 14.26 -5.10
N CYS A 56 5.61 14.71 -6.35
CA CYS A 56 5.82 13.87 -7.53
C CYS A 56 7.30 13.52 -7.79
N SER A 57 8.25 14.03 -6.99
CA SER A 57 9.69 13.73 -6.97
C SER A 57 10.51 13.99 -8.24
N VAL A 58 9.91 13.99 -9.43
CA VAL A 58 10.57 14.20 -10.74
C VAL A 58 10.17 15.50 -11.40
N GLY A 59 9.05 16.10 -10.99
CA GLY A 59 8.45 17.24 -11.70
C GLY A 59 9.33 18.49 -11.75
N CYS A 60 10.09 18.78 -10.69
CA CYS A 60 10.99 19.94 -10.66
C CYS A 60 12.08 19.82 -11.73
N LEU A 61 12.76 18.67 -11.79
CA LEU A 61 13.79 18.41 -12.78
C LEU A 61 13.21 18.36 -14.21
N THR A 62 12.02 17.78 -14.41
CA THR A 62 11.33 17.81 -15.70
C THR A 62 11.04 19.23 -16.17
N ALA A 63 10.56 20.10 -15.29
CA ALA A 63 10.29 21.51 -15.62
C ALA A 63 11.58 22.25 -16.00
N LEU A 64 12.66 22.08 -15.24
CA LEU A 64 13.97 22.65 -15.55
C LEU A 64 14.48 22.14 -16.91
N LYS A 65 14.38 20.83 -17.16
CA LYS A 65 14.82 20.20 -18.41
C LYS A 65 14.09 20.79 -19.62
N ASN A 66 12.76 20.87 -19.53
CA ASN A 66 11.95 21.41 -20.61
C ASN A 66 12.16 22.93 -20.77
N ALA A 67 12.38 23.68 -19.69
CA ALA A 67 12.70 25.10 -19.75
C ALA A 67 14.05 25.37 -20.44
N LYS A 68 15.09 24.61 -20.09
CA LYS A 68 16.40 24.68 -20.79
C LYS A 68 16.23 24.40 -22.27
N HIS A 69 15.54 23.32 -22.61
CA HIS A 69 15.33 22.95 -24.01
C HIS A 69 14.53 24.01 -24.80
N LEU A 70 13.53 24.64 -24.17
CA LEU A 70 12.82 25.77 -24.77
C LEU A 70 13.74 26.95 -25.07
N LYS A 71 14.66 27.29 -24.15
CA LYS A 71 15.63 28.37 -24.34
C LYS A 71 16.68 28.04 -25.39
N GLU A 72 17.07 26.77 -25.54
CA GLU A 72 17.96 26.31 -26.61
C GLU A 72 17.28 26.44 -27.99
N LEU A 73 15.98 26.15 -28.09
CA LEU A 73 15.21 26.29 -29.34
C LEU A 73 14.84 27.75 -29.64
N ARG A 74 14.61 28.55 -28.60
CA ARG A 74 14.13 29.94 -28.65
C ARG A 74 14.84 30.78 -27.59
N PRO A 75 16.08 31.25 -27.85
CA PRO A 75 16.85 32.03 -26.88
C PRO A 75 16.13 33.29 -26.39
N GLU A 76 15.26 33.87 -27.20
CA GLU A 76 14.47 35.06 -26.90
C GLU A 76 13.20 34.78 -26.07
N ALA A 77 12.82 33.51 -25.87
CA ALA A 77 11.61 33.19 -25.13
C ALA A 77 11.72 33.59 -23.65
N GLU A 78 10.64 34.16 -23.12
CA GLU A 78 10.46 34.44 -21.70
C GLU A 78 9.87 33.21 -21.03
N VAL A 79 10.65 32.55 -20.18
CA VAL A 79 10.24 31.32 -19.50
C VAL A 79 10.24 31.56 -17.99
N TYR A 80 9.09 31.31 -17.37
CA TYR A 80 8.91 31.35 -15.92
C TYR A 80 8.63 29.95 -15.38
N ILE A 81 9.20 29.61 -14.23
CA ILE A 81 8.84 28.41 -13.45
C ILE A 81 8.33 28.87 -12.09
N LEU A 82 7.05 28.61 -11.84
CA LEU A 82 6.36 28.90 -10.58
C LEU A 82 6.45 27.66 -9.69
N TYR A 83 6.97 27.80 -8.48
CA TYR A 83 7.26 26.66 -7.59
C TYR A 83 6.96 26.97 -6.12
N ARG A 84 6.81 25.92 -5.29
CA ARG A 84 6.79 26.07 -3.82
C ARG A 84 8.19 25.87 -3.25
N ASP A 85 8.76 24.71 -3.56
CA ASP A 85 10.12 24.32 -3.23
C ASP A 85 10.68 23.52 -4.42
N LEU A 86 11.97 23.65 -4.71
CA LEU A 86 12.64 22.86 -5.74
C LEU A 86 13.23 21.60 -5.10
N ASN A 87 12.68 20.44 -5.46
CA ASN A 87 13.20 19.15 -5.02
C ASN A 87 14.23 18.62 -6.04
N LEU A 88 15.50 19.00 -5.85
CA LEU A 88 16.63 18.64 -6.70
C LEU A 88 17.61 17.77 -5.92
N LYS A 89 18.14 16.72 -6.53
CA LYS A 89 19.00 15.73 -5.86
C LYS A 89 20.42 15.76 -6.43
N GLY A 90 21.42 15.92 -5.56
CA GLY A 90 22.82 15.80 -5.94
C GLY A 90 23.20 16.73 -7.08
N MET A 91 23.57 16.17 -8.23
CA MET A 91 24.04 16.94 -9.39
C MET A 91 22.95 17.76 -10.11
N ASP A 92 21.68 17.58 -9.75
CA ASP A 92 20.56 18.38 -10.29
C ASP A 92 20.72 19.88 -9.97
N GLU A 93 21.46 20.23 -8.92
CA GLU A 93 21.73 21.63 -8.55
C GLU A 93 22.61 22.35 -9.60
N LEU A 94 23.56 21.64 -10.22
CA LEU A 94 24.33 22.18 -11.34
C LEU A 94 23.43 22.42 -12.56
N TYR A 95 22.45 21.54 -12.77
CA TYR A 95 21.50 21.69 -13.86
C TYR A 95 20.58 22.91 -13.66
N LEU A 96 20.19 23.20 -12.41
CA LEU A 96 19.49 24.44 -12.08
C LEU A 96 20.31 25.67 -12.46
N ARG A 97 21.61 25.69 -12.15
CA ARG A 97 22.49 26.80 -12.48
C ARG A 97 22.52 27.07 -13.99
N ASP A 98 22.71 26.04 -14.81
CA ASP A 98 22.66 26.16 -16.28
C ASP A 98 21.35 26.80 -16.76
N VAL A 99 20.22 26.39 -16.18
CA VAL A 99 18.88 26.88 -16.55
C VAL A 99 18.74 28.37 -16.22
N LEU A 100 19.26 28.81 -15.07
CA LEU A 100 19.24 30.21 -14.66
C LEU A 100 20.17 31.08 -15.53
N GLU A 101 21.34 30.56 -15.92
CA GLU A 101 22.27 31.26 -16.82
C GLU A 101 21.66 31.50 -18.22
N LEU A 102 20.73 30.65 -18.65
CA LEU A 102 19.95 30.87 -19.88
C LEU A 102 18.85 31.94 -19.73
N GLY A 103 18.65 32.49 -18.52
CA GLY A 103 17.67 33.55 -18.25
C GLY A 103 16.25 33.04 -17.96
N VAL A 104 16.09 31.77 -17.56
CA VAL A 104 14.81 31.28 -17.03
C VAL A 104 14.55 31.91 -15.66
N ARG A 105 13.34 32.43 -15.46
CA ARG A 105 12.95 33.13 -14.22
C ARG A 105 12.21 32.17 -13.30
N LEU A 106 12.49 32.24 -12.00
CA LEU A 106 11.80 31.46 -10.98
C LEU A 106 10.92 32.38 -10.14
N LEU A 107 9.73 31.90 -9.77
CA LEU A 107 8.81 32.60 -8.88
C LEU A 107 8.32 31.64 -7.81
N ARG A 108 8.56 31.96 -6.54
CA ARG A 108 8.10 31.13 -5.44
C ARG A 108 6.70 31.55 -5.00
N TYR A 109 5.76 30.62 -4.96
CA TYR A 109 4.42 30.84 -4.42
C TYR A 109 4.21 30.05 -3.12
N PRO A 110 3.41 30.55 -2.16
CA PRO A 110 3.27 29.91 -0.86
C PRO A 110 2.24 28.77 -0.91
N GLU A 111 2.33 27.87 0.08
CA GLU A 111 1.28 26.89 0.33
C GLU A 111 -0.05 27.59 0.67
N GLY A 112 -1.15 27.12 0.09
CA GLY A 112 -2.49 27.70 0.28
C GLY A 112 -2.85 28.86 -0.66
N ARG A 113 -1.92 29.39 -1.47
CA ARG A 113 -2.21 30.37 -2.54
C ARG A 113 -1.69 29.90 -3.91
N PRO A 114 -2.32 28.88 -4.52
CA PRO A 114 -1.87 28.38 -5.82
C PRO A 114 -2.08 29.41 -6.93
N PRO A 115 -1.22 29.41 -7.98
CA PRO A 115 -1.40 30.28 -9.13
C PRO A 115 -2.74 30.05 -9.85
N ARG A 116 -3.32 31.13 -10.38
CA ARG A 116 -4.58 31.12 -11.15
C ARG A 116 -4.30 31.45 -12.61
N VAL A 117 -4.99 30.76 -13.51
CA VAL A 117 -4.82 30.94 -14.96
C VAL A 117 -6.15 31.38 -15.54
N GLU A 118 -6.16 32.53 -16.21
CA GLU A 118 -7.34 33.14 -16.80
C GLU A 118 -7.10 33.41 -18.30
N PRO A 119 -8.08 33.18 -19.18
CA PRO A 119 -8.00 33.62 -20.57
C PRO A 119 -7.98 35.14 -20.66
N ARG A 120 -7.07 35.72 -21.45
CA ARG A 120 -7.00 37.19 -21.67
C ARG A 120 -6.60 37.48 -23.11
N GLY A 121 -7.54 38.02 -23.90
CA GLY A 121 -7.26 38.60 -25.23
C GLY A 121 -6.48 37.70 -26.18
N GLY A 122 -6.94 36.47 -26.43
CA GLY A 122 -6.27 35.50 -27.31
C GLY A 122 -5.03 34.82 -26.71
N GLY A 123 -4.63 35.19 -25.50
CA GLY A 123 -3.59 34.54 -24.70
C GLY A 123 -4.08 34.17 -23.30
N LEU A 124 -3.14 33.96 -22.39
CA LEU A 124 -3.37 33.57 -21.00
C LEU A 124 -2.77 34.62 -20.05
N LEU A 125 -3.36 34.75 -18.87
CA LEU A 125 -2.83 35.53 -17.75
C LEU A 125 -2.67 34.60 -16.55
N VAL A 126 -1.46 34.55 -15.98
CA VAL A 126 -1.20 33.81 -14.76
C VAL A 126 -1.06 34.80 -13.60
N LYS A 127 -1.92 34.67 -12.59
CA LYS A 127 -1.86 35.43 -11.34
C LYS A 127 -1.22 34.55 -10.27
N ALA A 128 -0.15 35.02 -9.66
CA ALA A 128 0.55 34.29 -8.60
C ALA A 128 1.02 35.25 -7.50
N PHE A 129 0.95 34.82 -6.24
CA PHE A 129 1.56 35.55 -5.15
C PHE A 129 3.06 35.20 -5.10
N ASP A 130 3.91 36.21 -5.26
CA ASP A 130 5.35 36.08 -5.18
C ASP A 130 5.78 36.24 -3.71
N VAL A 131 6.39 35.21 -3.14
CA VAL A 131 6.81 35.20 -1.73
C VAL A 131 7.96 36.19 -1.49
N GLU A 132 8.84 36.37 -2.46
CA GLU A 132 9.99 37.25 -2.36
C GLU A 132 9.60 38.73 -2.49
N LEU A 133 8.63 39.06 -3.35
CA LEU A 133 8.10 40.43 -3.50
C LEU A 133 7.02 40.77 -2.48
N GLY A 134 6.31 39.76 -1.95
CA GLY A 134 5.22 39.95 -1.00
C GLY A 134 3.92 40.46 -1.62
N GLU A 135 3.76 40.37 -2.94
CA GLU A 135 2.59 40.86 -3.67
C GLU A 135 2.10 39.87 -4.75
N GLU A 136 0.89 40.11 -5.29
CA GLU A 136 0.37 39.34 -6.42
C GLU A 136 0.90 39.93 -7.74
N VAL A 137 1.49 39.08 -8.57
CA VAL A 137 2.01 39.45 -9.89
C VAL A 137 1.16 38.88 -11.00
N GLU A 138 1.07 39.63 -12.10
CA GLU A 138 0.40 39.22 -13.33
C GLU A 138 1.42 38.85 -14.40
N LEU A 139 1.42 37.61 -14.86
CA LEU A 139 2.32 37.09 -15.90
C LEU A 139 1.52 36.76 -17.18
N PRO A 140 1.63 37.56 -18.24
CA PRO A 140 1.08 37.22 -19.54
C PRO A 140 1.78 35.99 -20.13
N ALA A 141 1.01 35.04 -20.64
CA ALA A 141 1.53 33.78 -21.18
C ALA A 141 0.87 33.45 -22.52
N ASP A 142 1.67 32.96 -23.47
CA ASP A 142 1.18 32.36 -24.72
C ASP A 142 0.94 30.86 -24.54
N LEU A 143 1.70 30.25 -23.62
CA LEU A 143 1.66 28.84 -23.26
C LEU A 143 1.81 28.66 -21.74
N VAL A 144 0.91 27.90 -21.13
CA VAL A 144 1.02 27.49 -19.73
C VAL A 144 1.26 25.98 -19.66
N VAL A 145 2.28 25.57 -18.91
CA VAL A 145 2.71 24.17 -18.81
C VAL A 145 2.57 23.70 -17.36
N LEU A 146 1.74 22.69 -17.14
CA LEU A 146 1.41 22.17 -15.82
C LEU A 146 2.28 20.96 -15.50
N THR A 147 3.06 21.05 -14.42
CA THR A 147 3.74 19.89 -13.84
C THR A 147 2.79 19.21 -12.86
N VAL A 148 2.12 18.19 -13.37
CA VAL A 148 1.02 17.52 -12.68
C VAL A 148 1.48 16.38 -11.76
N ALA A 149 0.58 15.96 -10.88
CA ALA A 149 0.76 14.74 -10.10
C ALA A 149 0.87 13.49 -10.97
N LEU A 150 1.54 12.48 -10.41
CA LEU A 150 1.70 11.17 -11.00
C LEU A 150 1.01 10.13 -10.13
N VAL A 151 0.41 9.14 -10.79
CA VAL A 151 -0.28 8.03 -10.16
C VAL A 151 0.21 6.72 -10.79
N GLY A 152 0.15 5.63 -10.05
CA GLY A 152 0.37 4.31 -10.62
C GLY A 152 -0.64 3.96 -11.71
N ASP A 153 -0.20 3.09 -12.61
CA ASP A 153 -0.96 2.61 -13.76
C ASP A 153 -2.21 1.82 -13.35
N GLU A 154 -3.22 1.74 -14.23
CA GLU A 154 -4.45 0.98 -14.02
C GLU A 154 -4.20 -0.53 -13.89
N GLY A 155 -3.11 -1.04 -14.47
CA GLY A 155 -2.70 -2.43 -14.33
C GLY A 155 -2.37 -2.85 -12.89
N VAL A 156 -2.13 -1.89 -11.99
CA VAL A 156 -1.71 -2.19 -10.61
C VAL A 156 -2.79 -2.95 -9.83
N GLU A 157 -4.08 -2.60 -9.97
CA GLU A 157 -5.15 -3.31 -9.26
C GLU A 157 -5.27 -4.77 -9.70
N ARG A 158 -5.12 -5.02 -11.01
CA ARG A 158 -5.05 -6.38 -11.54
C ARG A 158 -3.84 -7.13 -11.00
N LEU A 159 -2.66 -6.48 -10.95
CA LEU A 159 -1.42 -7.10 -10.47
C LEU A 159 -1.47 -7.42 -8.96
N LYS A 160 -2.07 -6.56 -8.13
CA LYS A 160 -2.31 -6.84 -6.70
C LYS A 160 -3.05 -8.16 -6.53
N GLY A 161 -4.11 -8.37 -7.32
CA GLY A 161 -4.92 -9.60 -7.28
C GLY A 161 -4.16 -10.85 -7.74
N LEU A 162 -3.38 -10.73 -8.81
CA LEU A 162 -2.65 -11.85 -9.43
C LEU A 162 -1.40 -12.26 -8.65
N LEU A 163 -0.56 -11.27 -8.30
CA LEU A 163 0.73 -11.47 -7.66
C LEU A 163 0.66 -11.45 -6.12
N LYS A 164 -0.50 -11.09 -5.56
CA LYS A 164 -0.70 -10.93 -4.11
C LYS A 164 0.29 -9.94 -3.49
N VAL A 165 0.48 -8.82 -4.18
CA VAL A 165 1.36 -7.72 -3.78
C VAL A 165 0.53 -6.53 -3.28
N SER A 166 1.16 -5.64 -2.52
CA SER A 166 0.51 -4.46 -1.95
C SER A 166 0.80 -3.21 -2.77
N ALA A 167 -0.10 -2.23 -2.69
CA ALA A 167 0.09 -0.91 -3.29
C ALA A 167 -0.45 0.19 -2.37
N SER A 168 0.08 1.39 -2.51
CA SER A 168 -0.40 2.61 -1.87
C SER A 168 -1.72 3.11 -2.49
N PRO A 169 -2.44 4.04 -1.82
CA PRO A 169 -3.64 4.67 -2.38
C PRO A 169 -3.42 5.36 -3.74
N ASP A 170 -2.22 5.90 -3.98
CA ASP A 170 -1.81 6.47 -5.28
C ASP A 170 -1.43 5.39 -6.32
N ARG A 171 -1.78 4.12 -6.08
CA ARG A 171 -1.54 2.95 -6.94
C ARG A 171 -0.06 2.64 -7.20
N PHE A 172 0.84 3.01 -6.31
CA PHE A 172 2.24 2.58 -6.42
C PHE A 172 2.48 1.30 -5.62
N LEU A 173 3.20 0.33 -6.20
CA LEU A 173 3.51 -0.95 -5.54
C LEU A 173 4.44 -0.72 -4.33
N GLN A 174 4.13 -1.41 -3.24
CA GLN A 174 4.81 -1.26 -1.95
C GLN A 174 5.88 -2.35 -1.78
N GLU A 175 7.13 -1.95 -1.55
CA GLU A 175 8.21 -2.87 -1.19
C GLU A 175 8.03 -3.54 0.18
N ALA A 176 8.76 -4.61 0.43
CA ALA A 176 8.78 -5.32 1.71
C ALA A 176 9.37 -4.49 2.85
N HIS A 177 10.47 -3.77 2.58
CA HIS A 177 11.04 -2.84 3.57
C HIS A 177 11.85 -1.76 2.88
N VAL A 178 11.56 -0.50 3.23
CA VAL A 178 12.13 0.71 2.61
C VAL A 178 13.67 0.73 2.55
N LYS A 179 14.36 0.08 3.50
CA LYS A 179 15.83 0.05 3.59
C LYS A 179 16.48 -1.32 3.37
N LEU A 180 15.82 -2.38 3.81
CA LEU A 180 16.45 -3.71 3.91
C LEU A 180 16.11 -4.59 2.71
N ARG A 181 14.92 -4.36 2.14
CA ARG A 181 14.36 -5.12 1.03
C ARG A 181 13.59 -4.18 0.10
N PRO A 182 14.25 -3.13 -0.46
CA PRO A 182 13.56 -2.08 -1.23
C PRO A 182 13.07 -2.55 -2.61
N LEU A 183 13.54 -3.70 -3.08
CA LEU A 183 13.22 -4.28 -4.39
C LEU A 183 12.47 -5.61 -4.28
N ASP A 184 12.10 -6.01 -3.07
CA ASP A 184 11.39 -7.25 -2.82
C ASP A 184 9.95 -6.94 -2.45
N PHE A 185 9.04 -7.87 -2.73
CA PHE A 185 7.77 -7.93 -2.03
C PHE A 185 7.88 -8.82 -0.79
N TYR A 186 6.88 -8.74 0.10
CA TYR A 186 6.72 -9.72 1.17
C TYR A 186 6.54 -11.15 0.60
N THR A 187 5.90 -11.26 -0.56
CA THR A 187 5.78 -12.51 -1.30
C THR A 187 7.11 -12.86 -1.96
N ASP A 188 7.74 -13.94 -1.51
CA ASP A 188 9.03 -14.39 -2.04
C ASP A 188 8.97 -14.75 -3.53
N GLY A 189 10.08 -14.50 -4.23
CA GLY A 189 10.20 -14.75 -5.67
C GLY A 189 9.59 -13.66 -6.56
N ILE A 190 8.99 -12.62 -5.98
CA ILE A 190 8.45 -11.46 -6.69
C ILE A 190 9.27 -10.22 -6.31
N TYR A 191 9.71 -9.48 -7.32
CA TYR A 191 10.58 -8.31 -7.16
C TYR A 191 9.97 -7.07 -7.83
N LEU A 192 10.44 -5.91 -7.41
CA LEU A 192 9.92 -4.61 -7.77
C LEU A 192 11.03 -3.72 -8.32
N CYS A 193 10.76 -3.02 -9.43
CA CYS A 193 11.64 -2.00 -9.96
C CYS A 193 10.89 -0.90 -10.72
N GLY A 194 11.54 0.25 -10.83
CA GLY A 194 11.12 1.35 -11.69
C GLY A 194 9.96 2.17 -11.16
N ALA A 195 9.33 2.92 -12.05
CA ALA A 195 8.26 3.87 -11.74
C ALA A 195 6.95 3.22 -11.23
N ALA A 196 6.87 1.88 -11.18
CA ALA A 196 5.76 1.19 -10.53
C ALA A 196 5.81 1.33 -8.99
N ARG A 197 6.99 1.59 -8.40
CA ARG A 197 7.20 1.73 -6.95
C ARG A 197 6.93 3.15 -6.44
N HIS A 198 7.37 4.15 -7.18
CA HIS A 198 7.08 5.57 -6.94
C HIS A 198 7.58 6.39 -8.15
N PRO A 199 7.17 7.65 -8.30
CA PRO A 199 7.71 8.54 -9.33
C PRO A 199 9.23 8.71 -9.22
N LYS A 200 9.95 8.36 -10.29
CA LYS A 200 11.42 8.47 -10.35
C LYS A 200 11.92 8.58 -11.80
N GLY A 201 13.15 9.07 -11.96
CA GLY A 201 13.79 9.23 -13.26
C GLY A 201 14.26 7.91 -13.88
N VAL A 202 14.71 7.97 -15.14
CA VAL A 202 15.18 6.80 -15.90
C VAL A 202 16.39 6.14 -15.23
N ARG A 203 17.35 6.92 -14.74
CA ARG A 203 18.54 6.39 -14.06
C ARG A 203 18.18 5.55 -12.84
N GLU A 204 17.35 6.09 -11.94
CA GLU A 204 16.86 5.36 -10.77
C GLU A 204 16.12 4.08 -11.20
N CYS A 205 15.31 4.12 -12.27
CA CYS A 205 14.64 2.93 -12.80
C CYS A 205 15.64 1.85 -13.28
N MET A 206 16.72 2.25 -13.96
CA MET A 206 17.74 1.32 -14.45
C MET A 206 18.51 0.66 -13.30
N GLU A 207 18.89 1.45 -12.29
CA GLU A 207 19.58 0.96 -11.10
C GLU A 207 18.70 -0.04 -10.32
N GLU A 208 17.41 0.26 -10.14
CA GLU A 208 16.47 -0.68 -9.52
C GLU A 208 16.22 -1.93 -10.39
N ALA A 209 16.17 -1.81 -11.71
CA ALA A 209 15.98 -2.95 -12.60
C ALA A 209 17.16 -3.92 -12.52
N LEU A 210 18.39 -3.41 -12.49
CA LEU A 210 19.60 -4.21 -12.25
C LEU A 210 19.53 -4.89 -10.87
N GLY A 211 19.19 -4.14 -9.83
CA GLY A 211 19.03 -4.69 -8.48
C GLY A 211 17.98 -5.79 -8.41
N ALA A 212 16.80 -5.60 -9.01
CA ALA A 212 15.73 -6.59 -9.04
C ALA A 212 16.14 -7.86 -9.81
N ALA A 213 16.86 -7.71 -10.93
CA ALA A 213 17.42 -8.84 -11.67
C ALA A 213 18.43 -9.63 -10.82
N MET A 214 19.29 -8.95 -10.06
CA MET A 214 20.22 -9.58 -9.13
C MET A 214 19.49 -10.31 -8.00
N ARG A 215 18.41 -9.73 -7.44
CA ARG A 215 17.60 -10.41 -6.42
C ARG A 215 16.95 -11.67 -6.99
N ALA A 216 16.40 -11.59 -8.20
CA ALA A 216 15.77 -12.70 -8.89
C ALA A 216 16.75 -13.83 -9.27
N SER A 217 18.01 -13.52 -9.56
CA SER A 217 19.00 -14.53 -9.92
C SER A 217 19.46 -15.39 -8.74
N ILE A 218 19.39 -14.89 -7.50
CA ILE A 218 19.81 -15.62 -6.29
C ILE A 218 19.16 -17.01 -6.18
N PRO A 219 17.80 -17.15 -6.18
CA PRO A 219 17.18 -18.46 -6.12
C PRO A 219 17.44 -19.32 -7.37
N MET A 220 17.58 -18.70 -8.55
CA MET A 220 17.85 -19.41 -9.79
C MET A 220 19.23 -20.07 -9.78
N VAL A 221 20.25 -19.34 -9.30
CA VAL A 221 21.62 -19.84 -9.18
C VAL A 221 21.75 -20.89 -8.07
N ARG A 222 21.04 -20.70 -6.95
CA ARG A 222 21.01 -21.71 -5.87
C ARG A 222 20.35 -23.02 -6.30
N GLY A 223 19.40 -22.98 -7.23
CA GLY A 223 18.69 -24.16 -7.73
C GLY A 223 17.62 -24.72 -6.78
N TYR A 224 17.54 -24.21 -5.56
CA TYR A 224 16.49 -24.51 -4.59
C TYR A 224 16.18 -23.28 -3.75
N VAL A 225 15.00 -23.29 -3.13
CA VAL A 225 14.58 -22.34 -2.11
C VAL A 225 14.10 -23.12 -0.89
N GLU A 226 14.40 -22.60 0.29
CA GLU A 226 13.86 -23.12 1.54
C GLU A 226 12.47 -22.51 1.74
N GLY A 227 11.44 -23.36 1.77
CA GLY A 227 10.09 -22.93 2.07
C GLY A 227 9.87 -22.74 3.57
N GLU A 228 8.86 -21.97 3.96
CA GLU A 228 8.46 -21.87 5.36
C GLU A 228 8.06 -23.23 5.94
N GLY A 229 8.61 -23.56 7.11
CA GLY A 229 8.28 -24.78 7.86
C GLY A 229 6.93 -24.75 8.56
N ALA A 230 6.19 -23.63 8.49
CA ALA A 230 4.88 -23.44 9.13
C ALA A 230 3.75 -24.16 8.37
N VAL A 231 3.89 -25.46 8.14
CA VAL A 231 2.93 -26.29 7.42
C VAL A 231 1.92 -26.94 8.36
N ALA A 232 0.75 -27.29 7.83
CA ALA A 232 -0.23 -28.09 8.58
C ALA A 232 0.26 -29.54 8.74
N PHE A 233 -0.10 -30.17 9.86
CA PHE A 233 0.04 -31.61 10.05
C PHE A 233 -1.25 -32.17 10.66
N VAL A 234 -1.47 -33.48 10.46
CA VAL A 234 -2.65 -34.19 10.96
C VAL A 234 -2.16 -35.24 11.94
N ASP A 235 -2.78 -35.32 13.11
CA ASP A 235 -2.64 -36.46 14.02
C ASP A 235 -3.49 -37.63 13.51
N PRO A 236 -2.87 -38.75 13.07
CA PRO A 236 -3.61 -39.90 12.58
C PRO A 236 -4.45 -40.57 13.67
N ALA A 237 -4.09 -40.46 14.96
CA ALA A 237 -4.85 -41.05 16.05
C ALA A 237 -6.20 -40.35 16.26
N ALA A 238 -6.21 -39.02 16.22
CA ALA A 238 -7.43 -38.21 16.36
C ALA A 238 -8.26 -38.12 15.05
N CYS A 239 -7.63 -38.29 13.89
CA CYS A 239 -8.30 -38.11 12.60
C CYS A 239 -9.33 -39.21 12.30
N VAL A 240 -10.55 -38.82 11.94
CA VAL A 240 -11.65 -39.74 11.56
C VAL A 240 -11.89 -39.83 10.04
N GLY A 241 -11.03 -39.22 9.22
CA GLY A 241 -11.12 -39.35 7.76
C GLY A 241 -12.29 -38.63 7.08
N CYS A 242 -12.93 -37.66 7.75
CA CYS A 242 -14.15 -37.00 7.26
C CYS A 242 -13.97 -36.12 6.00
N GLY A 243 -12.74 -35.68 5.69
CA GLY A 243 -12.42 -34.95 4.47
C GLY A 243 -12.76 -33.45 4.43
N LEU A 244 -13.31 -32.88 5.51
CA LEU A 244 -13.62 -31.44 5.59
C LEU A 244 -12.38 -30.57 5.36
N CYS A 245 -11.25 -30.95 5.95
CA CYS A 245 -9.97 -30.27 5.78
C CYS A 245 -9.47 -30.28 4.33
N ALA A 246 -9.67 -31.38 3.60
CA ALA A 246 -9.31 -31.49 2.18
C ALA A 246 -10.15 -30.53 1.33
N LYS A 247 -11.47 -30.50 1.55
CA LYS A 247 -12.38 -29.53 0.90
C LYS A 247 -12.02 -28.07 1.25
N ALA A 248 -11.52 -27.84 2.46
CA ALA A 248 -11.12 -26.51 2.91
C ALA A 248 -9.78 -26.04 2.32
N CYS A 249 -8.95 -26.91 1.74
CA CYS A 249 -7.64 -26.52 1.24
C CYS A 249 -7.71 -25.92 -0.16
N ALA A 250 -7.45 -24.61 -0.30
CA ALA A 250 -7.38 -23.95 -1.61
C ALA A 250 -6.20 -24.43 -2.49
N PHE A 251 -5.23 -25.13 -1.89
CA PHE A 251 -4.00 -25.57 -2.56
C PHE A 251 -3.98 -27.08 -2.84
N ASN A 252 -5.07 -27.80 -2.53
CA ASN A 252 -5.15 -29.26 -2.65
C ASN A 252 -3.99 -30.00 -1.94
N ALA A 253 -3.50 -29.43 -0.84
CA ALA A 253 -2.37 -29.97 -0.09
C ALA A 253 -2.75 -31.12 0.83
N ILE A 254 -4.05 -31.37 1.06
CA ILE A 254 -4.53 -32.43 1.96
C ILE A 254 -5.21 -33.52 1.13
N ARG A 255 -4.73 -34.75 1.29
CA ARG A 255 -5.28 -35.94 0.62
C ARG A 255 -5.83 -36.90 1.66
N LEU A 256 -6.82 -37.69 1.29
CA LEU A 256 -7.30 -38.79 2.12
C LEU A 256 -6.63 -40.08 1.64
N LYS A 257 -5.86 -40.73 2.51
CA LYS A 257 -5.21 -42.02 2.25
C LYS A 257 -5.68 -43.07 3.25
N GLU A 258 -5.54 -44.34 2.90
CA GLU A 258 -5.68 -45.42 3.85
C GLU A 258 -4.43 -45.52 4.71
N HIS A 259 -4.64 -45.67 6.02
CA HIS A 259 -3.62 -45.92 7.03
C HIS A 259 -4.21 -46.86 8.06
N ASP A 260 -3.59 -48.03 8.27
CA ASP A 260 -4.05 -49.08 9.19
C ASP A 260 -5.54 -49.45 9.03
N GLY A 261 -6.01 -49.60 7.80
CA GLY A 261 -7.41 -49.98 7.49
C GLY A 261 -8.44 -48.86 7.71
N ALA A 262 -8.01 -47.64 8.06
CA ALA A 262 -8.87 -46.48 8.20
C ALA A 262 -8.44 -45.35 7.25
N ARG A 263 -9.41 -44.59 6.75
CA ARG A 263 -9.14 -43.41 5.94
C ARG A 263 -8.66 -42.26 6.84
N LYS A 264 -7.49 -41.69 6.55
CA LYS A 264 -6.89 -40.58 7.29
C LYS A 264 -6.52 -39.44 6.34
N ALA A 265 -6.54 -38.22 6.88
CA ALA A 265 -6.05 -37.05 6.14
C ALA A 265 -4.53 -36.97 6.26
N GLU A 266 -3.85 -36.73 5.14
CA GLU A 266 -2.40 -36.55 5.06
C GLU A 266 -2.08 -35.24 4.34
N VAL A 267 -1.14 -34.47 4.88
CA VAL A 267 -0.71 -33.20 4.30
C VAL A 267 0.53 -33.43 3.42
N VAL A 268 0.39 -33.14 2.13
CA VAL A 268 1.52 -33.00 1.20
C VAL A 268 2.22 -31.68 1.52
N ARG A 269 3.27 -31.75 2.36
CA ARG A 269 3.97 -30.57 2.91
C ARG A 269 4.44 -29.59 1.83
N ALA A 270 4.94 -30.08 0.70
CA ALA A 270 5.39 -29.25 -0.42
C ALA A 270 4.29 -28.37 -1.05
N LEU A 271 3.02 -28.79 -0.96
CA LEU A 271 1.87 -28.01 -1.46
C LEU A 271 1.26 -27.11 -0.38
N CYS A 272 1.54 -27.37 0.90
CA CYS A 272 0.95 -26.64 2.01
C CYS A 272 1.58 -25.25 2.13
N LYS A 273 0.76 -24.20 1.99
CA LYS A 273 1.19 -22.80 2.16
C LYS A 273 1.05 -22.29 3.60
N GLY A 274 0.75 -23.15 4.57
CA GLY A 274 0.74 -22.78 5.98
C GLY A 274 -0.41 -21.88 6.46
N CYS A 275 -1.42 -21.62 5.64
CA CYS A 275 -2.51 -20.69 5.99
C CYS A 275 -3.32 -21.09 7.23
N GLY A 276 -3.34 -22.38 7.60
CA GLY A 276 -4.05 -22.87 8.79
C GLY A 276 -5.56 -22.93 8.71
N THR A 277 -6.15 -22.63 7.56
CA THR A 277 -7.61 -22.64 7.35
C THR A 277 -8.27 -24.00 7.59
N CYS A 278 -7.53 -25.10 7.46
CA CYS A 278 -8.03 -26.45 7.66
C CYS A 278 -8.20 -26.82 9.14
N ALA A 279 -7.46 -26.20 10.06
CA ALA A 279 -7.51 -26.55 11.48
C ALA A 279 -8.89 -26.28 12.09
N PRO A 280 -9.49 -25.08 11.94
CA PRO A 280 -10.83 -24.81 12.46
C PRO A 280 -11.98 -25.58 11.79
N GLU A 281 -11.70 -26.31 10.72
CA GLU A 281 -12.68 -27.15 10.02
C GLU A 281 -12.63 -28.61 10.52
N CYS A 282 -11.65 -28.95 11.38
CA CYS A 282 -11.52 -30.29 11.93
C CYS A 282 -12.46 -30.43 13.14
N PRO A 283 -13.47 -31.32 13.10
CA PRO A 283 -14.39 -31.50 14.23
C PRO A 283 -13.78 -32.31 15.39
N ARG A 284 -12.53 -32.75 15.26
CA ARG A 284 -11.80 -33.58 16.23
C ARG A 284 -10.51 -32.94 16.69
N ASP A 285 -10.26 -31.69 16.30
CA ASP A 285 -9.03 -30.95 16.60
C ASP A 285 -7.75 -31.73 16.25
N ALA A 286 -7.83 -32.57 15.21
CA ALA A 286 -6.75 -33.45 14.77
C ALA A 286 -5.71 -32.75 13.88
N ILE A 287 -5.81 -31.43 13.69
CA ILE A 287 -5.00 -30.67 12.74
C ILE A 287 -4.38 -29.48 13.44
N ASP A 288 -3.08 -29.38 13.35
CA ASP A 288 -2.31 -28.25 13.83
C ASP A 288 -1.47 -27.65 12.71
N VAL A 289 -0.96 -26.44 12.95
CA VAL A 289 0.00 -25.77 12.07
C VAL A 289 1.29 -25.56 12.84
N ILE A 290 2.40 -26.04 12.29
CA ILE A 290 3.72 -25.88 12.93
C ILE A 290 3.99 -24.38 13.15
N HIS A 291 4.50 -24.02 14.34
CA HIS A 291 4.67 -22.65 14.84
C HIS A 291 3.40 -21.83 15.12
N PHE A 292 2.21 -22.35 14.79
CA PHE A 292 0.92 -21.74 15.07
C PHE A 292 -0.08 -22.80 15.55
N THR A 293 0.36 -23.65 16.49
CA THR A 293 -0.49 -24.70 17.04
C THR A 293 -1.57 -24.11 17.95
N ASP A 294 -2.66 -24.84 18.16
CA ASP A 294 -3.73 -24.42 19.08
C ASP A 294 -3.16 -24.09 20.46
N ARG A 295 -2.29 -24.97 20.97
CA ARG A 295 -1.60 -24.78 22.25
C ARG A 295 -0.77 -23.49 22.29
N GLN A 296 -0.02 -23.18 21.23
CA GLN A 296 0.81 -21.98 21.17
C GLN A 296 -0.03 -20.69 21.12
N LEU A 297 -1.14 -20.70 20.38
CA LEU A 297 -2.02 -19.54 20.25
C LEU A 297 -2.83 -19.31 21.54
N LEU A 298 -3.37 -20.36 22.14
CA LEU A 298 -4.07 -20.30 23.42
C LEU A 298 -3.14 -19.82 24.55
N ALA A 299 -1.89 -20.30 24.61
CA ALA A 299 -0.91 -19.83 25.59
C ALA A 299 -0.63 -18.33 25.46
N GLN A 300 -0.59 -17.79 24.23
CA GLN A 300 -0.45 -16.35 24.01
C GLN A 300 -1.68 -15.57 24.48
N VAL A 301 -2.89 -16.08 24.26
CA VAL A 301 -4.14 -15.48 24.78
C VAL A 301 -4.11 -15.42 26.31
N GLU A 302 -3.78 -16.53 26.95
CA GLU A 302 -3.70 -16.63 28.42
C GLU A 302 -2.65 -15.68 29.00
N ALA A 303 -1.45 -15.65 28.40
CA ALA A 303 -0.41 -14.72 28.82
C ALA A 303 -0.82 -13.26 28.63
N ALA A 304 -1.46 -12.91 27.52
CA ALA A 304 -1.91 -11.56 27.25
C ALA A 304 -2.99 -11.09 28.25
N LEU A 305 -3.83 -12.00 28.72
CA LEU A 305 -4.97 -11.72 29.61
C LEU A 305 -4.70 -11.98 31.09
N LYS A 306 -3.50 -12.43 31.47
CA LYS A 306 -3.12 -12.72 32.87
C LYS A 306 -3.41 -11.59 33.85
N GLU A 307 -3.25 -10.34 33.40
CA GLU A 307 -3.46 -9.15 34.22
C GLU A 307 -4.48 -8.21 33.57
N ARG A 308 -5.43 -7.70 34.35
CA ARG A 308 -6.45 -6.72 33.90
C ARG A 308 -7.08 -7.10 32.53
N PRO A 309 -7.64 -8.31 32.38
CA PRO A 309 -8.19 -8.77 31.10
C PRO A 309 -9.35 -7.89 30.60
N SER A 310 -10.15 -7.37 31.52
CA SER A 310 -11.28 -6.46 31.23
C SER A 310 -10.85 -5.11 30.65
N GLU A 311 -9.56 -4.78 30.67
CA GLU A 311 -9.03 -3.58 30.04
C GLU A 311 -8.43 -3.86 28.64
N LYS A 312 -8.34 -5.12 28.20
CA LYS A 312 -7.55 -5.53 27.03
C LYS A 312 -8.39 -6.02 25.85
N ILE A 313 -7.93 -5.69 24.64
CA ILE A 313 -8.48 -6.21 23.38
C ILE A 313 -7.49 -7.23 22.82
N ILE A 314 -7.92 -8.48 22.58
CA ILE A 314 -7.10 -9.46 21.85
C ILE A 314 -7.30 -9.28 20.35
N ALA A 315 -6.23 -8.98 19.62
CA ALA A 315 -6.26 -8.82 18.17
C ALA A 315 -5.53 -9.98 17.48
N PHE A 316 -6.27 -10.90 16.86
CA PHE A 316 -5.69 -11.92 15.98
C PHE A 316 -5.41 -11.31 14.61
N CYS A 317 -4.13 -11.09 14.30
CA CYS A 317 -3.70 -10.44 13.07
C CYS A 317 -3.08 -11.44 12.11
N CYS A 318 -3.65 -11.53 10.90
CA CYS A 318 -3.05 -12.18 9.75
C CYS A 318 -1.63 -11.65 9.48
N HIS A 319 -0.67 -12.55 9.24
CA HIS A 319 0.74 -12.23 9.05
C HIS A 319 1.00 -11.30 7.86
N TRP A 320 0.23 -11.45 6.78
CA TRP A 320 0.50 -10.75 5.53
C TRP A 320 -0.03 -9.32 5.55
N CYS A 321 -1.35 -9.14 5.49
CA CYS A 321 -1.93 -7.82 5.31
C CYS A 321 -2.19 -7.09 6.64
N ALA A 322 -2.71 -7.81 7.64
CA ALA A 322 -3.07 -7.16 8.90
C ALA A 322 -1.82 -6.74 9.69
N LEU A 323 -0.82 -7.63 9.84
CA LEU A 323 0.44 -7.28 10.49
C LEU A 323 1.24 -6.26 9.67
N GLY A 324 1.23 -6.35 8.34
CA GLY A 324 1.81 -5.31 7.49
C GLY A 324 1.20 -3.92 7.76
N ALA A 325 -0.13 -3.83 7.93
CA ALA A 325 -0.78 -2.59 8.33
C ALA A 325 -0.35 -2.10 9.73
N VAL A 326 -0.13 -3.02 10.68
CA VAL A 326 0.42 -2.69 12.00
C VAL A 326 1.84 -2.11 11.87
N ASP A 327 2.70 -2.74 11.06
CA ASP A 327 4.07 -2.28 10.82
C ASP A 327 4.08 -0.90 10.16
N VAL A 328 3.22 -0.68 9.15
CA VAL A 328 3.03 0.65 8.53
C VAL A 328 2.57 1.67 9.55
N ALA A 329 1.61 1.35 10.41
CA ALA A 329 1.19 2.25 11.49
C ALA A 329 2.36 2.64 12.40
N GLY A 330 3.24 1.68 12.74
CA GLY A 330 4.46 1.93 13.53
C GLY A 330 5.46 2.84 12.80
N VAL A 331 5.80 2.51 11.54
CA VAL A 331 6.75 3.30 10.73
C VAL A 331 6.22 4.72 10.45
N SER A 332 4.91 4.85 10.27
CA SER A 332 4.23 6.14 10.08
C SER A 332 3.94 6.89 11.38
N ARG A 333 4.36 6.37 12.54
CA ARG A 333 4.16 6.99 13.88
C ARG A 333 2.70 7.28 14.20
N LEU A 334 1.78 6.44 13.72
CA LEU A 334 0.36 6.57 14.01
C LEU A 334 0.08 6.10 15.44
N THR A 335 -0.70 6.88 16.17
CA THR A 335 -1.04 6.57 17.56
C THR A 335 -2.38 5.83 17.66
N TYR A 336 -2.40 4.77 18.46
CA TYR A 336 -3.61 4.03 18.82
C TYR A 336 -3.52 3.56 20.29
N PRO A 337 -4.67 3.24 20.93
CA PRO A 337 -4.73 2.81 22.31
C PRO A 337 -3.80 1.62 22.65
N SER A 338 -3.15 1.67 23.81
CA SER A 338 -2.15 0.68 24.28
C SER A 338 -2.74 -0.60 24.86
N ASN A 339 -4.06 -0.71 24.88
CA ASN A 339 -4.82 -1.84 25.42
C ASN A 339 -5.01 -3.00 24.43
N VAL A 340 -4.64 -2.83 23.17
CA VAL A 340 -4.63 -3.93 22.20
C VAL A 340 -3.44 -4.86 22.42
N ARG A 341 -3.66 -6.17 22.34
CA ARG A 341 -2.63 -7.22 22.41
C ARG A 341 -2.71 -8.03 21.13
N ILE A 342 -1.70 -7.87 20.28
CA ILE A 342 -1.65 -8.49 18.96
C ILE A 342 -1.10 -9.90 19.09
N ILE A 343 -1.87 -10.88 18.61
CA ILE A 343 -1.46 -12.27 18.47
C ILE A 343 -1.40 -12.56 16.97
N ARG A 344 -0.20 -12.93 16.51
CA ARG A 344 0.05 -13.20 15.09
C ARG A 344 -0.47 -14.58 14.71
N VAL A 345 -1.19 -14.66 13.60
CA VAL A 345 -1.58 -15.91 12.92
C VAL A 345 -1.17 -15.83 11.45
N MET A 346 -0.81 -16.96 10.81
CA MET A 346 -0.45 -16.92 9.37
C MET A 346 -1.58 -16.37 8.50
N CYS A 347 -2.83 -16.75 8.79
CA CYS A 347 -4.01 -16.23 8.13
C CYS A 347 -5.11 -15.99 9.15
N SER A 348 -6.00 -15.03 8.90
CA SER A 348 -7.25 -14.93 9.67
C SER A 348 -8.09 -16.22 9.56
N GLY A 349 -7.95 -16.99 8.48
CA GLY A 349 -8.56 -18.30 8.31
C GLY A 349 -8.16 -19.33 9.38
N ARG A 350 -7.00 -19.17 10.03
CA ARG A 350 -6.52 -20.01 11.14
C ARG A 350 -7.25 -19.73 12.46
N VAL A 351 -7.89 -18.57 12.61
CA VAL A 351 -8.56 -18.19 13.85
C VAL A 351 -9.71 -19.15 14.10
N ASP A 352 -9.50 -20.01 15.09
CA ASP A 352 -10.47 -20.97 15.58
C ASP A 352 -11.47 -20.28 16.51
N PRO A 353 -12.77 -20.60 16.45
CA PRO A 353 -13.76 -20.07 17.39
C PRO A 353 -13.41 -20.30 18.86
N GLY A 354 -12.75 -21.41 19.19
CA GLY A 354 -12.27 -21.74 20.53
C GLY A 354 -11.29 -20.70 21.07
N PHE A 355 -10.45 -20.09 20.21
CA PHE A 355 -9.53 -19.03 20.66
C PHE A 355 -10.28 -17.77 21.09
N VAL A 356 -11.31 -17.40 20.33
CA VAL A 356 -12.15 -16.24 20.62
C VAL A 356 -12.96 -16.48 21.88
N LEU A 357 -13.57 -17.67 22.02
CA LEU A 357 -14.31 -18.08 23.20
C LEU A 357 -13.42 -18.06 24.45
N ARG A 358 -12.21 -18.64 24.35
CA ARG A 358 -11.26 -18.64 25.46
C ARG A 358 -10.86 -17.23 25.89
N ALA A 359 -10.67 -16.31 24.95
CA ALA A 359 -10.37 -14.91 25.29
C ALA A 359 -11.51 -14.27 26.09
N PHE A 360 -12.77 -14.53 25.73
CA PHE A 360 -13.92 -14.03 26.49
C PHE A 360 -14.11 -14.71 27.85
N GLU A 361 -13.87 -16.02 27.96
CA GLU A 361 -13.88 -16.76 29.23
C GLU A 361 -12.84 -16.21 30.22
N LEU A 362 -11.70 -15.73 29.71
CA LEU A 362 -10.65 -15.08 30.49
C LEU A 362 -10.94 -13.60 30.77
N GLY A 363 -12.06 -13.06 30.30
CA GLY A 363 -12.51 -11.70 30.60
C GLY A 363 -12.00 -10.60 29.66
N ALA A 364 -11.50 -10.93 28.47
CA ALA A 364 -11.04 -9.92 27.50
C ALA A 364 -12.12 -8.88 27.20
N ALA A 365 -11.80 -7.59 27.24
CA ALA A 365 -12.74 -6.51 26.94
C ALA A 365 -13.36 -6.64 25.54
N GLY A 366 -12.58 -7.10 24.56
CA GLY A 366 -13.07 -7.43 23.22
C GLY A 366 -12.07 -8.27 22.44
N VAL A 367 -12.52 -8.80 21.30
CA VAL A 367 -11.69 -9.58 20.38
C VAL A 367 -11.81 -9.00 18.99
N LEU A 368 -10.68 -8.72 18.35
CA LEU A 368 -10.57 -8.25 16.98
C LEU A 368 -9.92 -9.34 16.12
N VAL A 369 -10.53 -9.69 14.99
CA VAL A 369 -9.92 -10.55 13.98
C VAL A 369 -9.62 -9.73 12.73
N ALA A 370 -8.33 -9.55 12.43
CA ALA A 370 -7.86 -8.74 11.32
C ALA A 370 -7.29 -9.64 10.20
N GLY A 371 -7.82 -9.49 9.00
CA GLY A 371 -7.45 -10.28 7.82
C GLY A 371 -7.11 -9.43 6.60
N CYS A 372 -6.75 -10.09 5.50
CA CYS A 372 -6.56 -9.42 4.21
C CYS A 372 -7.89 -8.91 3.65
N GLU A 373 -7.85 -7.77 2.95
CA GLU A 373 -8.99 -7.22 2.22
C GLU A 373 -9.52 -8.15 1.11
N PHE A 374 -10.74 -7.89 0.67
CA PHE A 374 -11.37 -8.61 -0.43
C PHE A 374 -11.12 -7.87 -1.75
N PRO A 375 -10.79 -8.56 -2.86
CA PRO A 375 -10.62 -10.01 -3.03
C PRO A 375 -9.16 -10.49 -2.89
N THR A 376 -8.28 -9.72 -2.26
CA THR A 376 -6.82 -9.88 -2.32
C THR A 376 -6.23 -10.80 -1.24
N CYS A 377 -6.98 -11.82 -0.80
CA CYS A 377 -6.48 -12.78 0.19
C CYS A 377 -5.16 -13.40 -0.28
N HIS A 378 -4.12 -13.32 0.57
CA HIS A 378 -2.83 -13.93 0.29
C HIS A 378 -2.95 -15.45 0.06
N TYR A 379 -3.80 -16.12 0.85
CA TYR A 379 -4.06 -17.56 0.74
C TYR A 379 -5.35 -17.90 0.00
N VAL A 380 -5.65 -17.16 -1.07
CA VAL A 380 -6.80 -17.36 -1.97
C VAL A 380 -8.16 -17.04 -1.34
N ASN A 381 -8.56 -17.74 -0.28
CA ASN A 381 -9.89 -17.58 0.32
C ASN A 381 -9.97 -17.70 1.85
N GLY A 382 -8.83 -17.65 2.55
CA GLY A 382 -8.81 -17.76 4.02
C GLY A 382 -9.60 -16.66 4.74
N ASN A 383 -9.61 -15.43 4.21
CA ASN A 383 -10.39 -14.32 4.76
C ASN A 383 -11.91 -14.51 4.60
N TYR A 384 -12.39 -15.05 3.46
CA TYR A 384 -13.81 -15.35 3.24
C TYR A 384 -14.31 -16.37 4.26
N LYS A 385 -13.55 -17.46 4.44
CA LYS A 385 -13.87 -18.51 5.42
C LYS A 385 -13.86 -17.97 6.85
N CYS A 386 -12.87 -17.14 7.17
CA CYS A 386 -12.84 -16.44 8.46
C CYS A 386 -14.08 -15.56 8.66
N LYS A 387 -14.48 -14.77 7.65
CA LYS A 387 -15.64 -13.88 7.73
C LYS A 387 -16.91 -14.67 8.08
N GLU A 388 -17.22 -15.70 7.30
CA GLU A 388 -18.38 -16.56 7.52
C GLU A 388 -18.33 -17.26 8.89
N ARG A 389 -17.13 -17.68 9.33
CA ARG A 389 -16.94 -18.31 10.64
C ARG A 389 -17.18 -17.34 11.80
N MET A 390 -16.65 -16.12 11.71
CA MET A 390 -16.82 -15.11 12.75
C MET A 390 -18.27 -14.60 12.81
N GLU A 391 -18.94 -14.45 11.67
CA GLU A 391 -20.37 -14.11 11.61
C GLU A 391 -21.23 -15.19 12.30
N ARG A 392 -20.98 -16.48 12.02
CA ARG A 392 -21.65 -17.58 12.72
C ARG A 392 -21.32 -17.62 14.21
N LEU A 393 -20.08 -17.32 14.59
CA LEU A 393 -19.67 -17.29 15.99
C LEU A 393 -20.39 -16.17 16.77
N LYS A 394 -20.59 -15.00 16.17
CA LYS A 394 -21.36 -13.90 16.82
C LYS A 394 -22.74 -14.34 17.29
N LEU A 395 -23.44 -15.15 16.49
CA LEU A 395 -24.75 -15.69 16.86
C LEU A 395 -24.64 -16.61 18.09
N LYS A 396 -23.64 -17.48 18.12
CA LYS A 396 -23.38 -18.41 19.23
C LYS A 396 -22.85 -17.75 20.51
N LEU A 397 -22.24 -16.57 20.41
CA LEU A 397 -21.76 -15.84 21.59
C LEU A 397 -22.93 -15.42 22.50
N ALA A 398 -24.02 -14.96 21.90
CA ALA A 398 -25.23 -14.56 22.65
C ALA A 398 -25.81 -15.74 23.43
N GLU A 399 -25.89 -16.93 22.80
CA GLU A 399 -26.37 -18.17 23.43
C GLU A 399 -25.51 -18.57 24.64
N ARG A 400 -24.24 -18.18 24.67
CA ARG A 400 -23.29 -18.45 25.76
C ARG A 400 -23.16 -17.30 26.77
N GLY A 401 -23.99 -16.27 26.67
CA GLY A 401 -23.99 -15.13 27.61
C GLY A 401 -22.90 -14.08 27.36
N PHE A 402 -22.21 -14.11 26.21
CA PHE A 402 -21.27 -13.08 25.81
C PHE A 402 -21.93 -12.07 24.87
N ASP A 403 -21.57 -10.79 24.99
CA ASP A 403 -22.04 -9.75 24.06
C ASP A 403 -21.37 -9.89 22.67
N PRO A 404 -22.13 -10.20 21.60
CA PRO A 404 -21.60 -10.33 20.24
C PRO A 404 -20.98 -9.03 19.70
N GLY A 405 -21.37 -7.87 20.24
CA GLY A 405 -20.85 -6.55 19.89
C GLY A 405 -19.38 -6.34 20.24
N ARG A 406 -18.80 -7.23 21.06
CA ARG A 406 -17.38 -7.23 21.46
C ARG A 406 -16.46 -8.03 20.54
N LEU A 407 -17.01 -8.77 19.56
CA LEU A 407 -16.25 -9.44 18.51
C LEU A 407 -16.26 -8.60 17.22
N TRP A 408 -15.10 -8.15 16.79
CA TRP A 408 -14.93 -7.30 15.59
C TRP A 408 -14.11 -8.02 14.54
N THR A 409 -14.35 -7.67 13.28
CA THR A 409 -13.55 -8.12 12.13
C THR A 409 -13.17 -6.93 11.29
N VAL A 410 -11.92 -6.88 10.81
CA VAL A 410 -11.44 -5.85 9.89
C VAL A 410 -10.63 -6.49 8.76
N TRP A 411 -10.75 -5.92 7.57
CA TRP A 411 -10.12 -6.43 6.36
C TRP A 411 -9.23 -5.34 5.77
N LEU A 412 -7.94 -5.63 5.66
CA LEU A 412 -6.87 -4.64 5.47
C LEU A 412 -5.96 -5.05 4.29
N SER A 413 -5.48 -4.08 3.52
CA SER A 413 -4.24 -4.18 2.76
C SER A 413 -3.04 -4.04 3.70
N ALA A 414 -1.83 -4.47 3.30
CA ALA A 414 -0.63 -4.22 4.09
C ALA A 414 -0.31 -2.71 4.24
N ALA A 415 -0.83 -1.86 3.34
CA ALA A 415 -0.66 -0.41 3.41
C ALA A 415 -1.66 0.29 4.35
N ASP A 416 -2.65 -0.43 4.89
CA ASP A 416 -3.81 0.15 5.61
C ASP A 416 -3.52 0.51 7.08
N GLY A 417 -2.32 1.04 7.38
CA GLY A 417 -1.97 1.50 8.72
C GLY A 417 -2.98 2.47 9.34
N PRO A 418 -3.42 3.54 8.63
CA PRO A 418 -4.45 4.45 9.12
C PRO A 418 -5.76 3.74 9.48
N LYS A 419 -6.23 2.82 8.64
CA LYS A 419 -7.48 2.08 8.86
C LYS A 419 -7.39 1.13 10.05
N PHE A 420 -6.24 0.46 10.25
CA PHE A 420 -6.01 -0.36 11.45
C PHE A 420 -6.09 0.50 12.72
N THR A 421 -5.37 1.63 12.76
CA THR A 421 -5.36 2.51 13.94
C THR A 421 -6.73 3.10 14.26
N ALA A 422 -7.48 3.51 13.23
CA ALA A 422 -8.85 3.97 13.37
C ALA A 422 -9.74 2.87 13.96
N THR A 423 -9.68 1.65 13.42
CA THR A 423 -10.47 0.51 13.90
C THR A 423 -10.23 0.21 15.38
N VAL A 424 -8.95 0.19 15.81
CA VAL A 424 -8.60 -0.06 17.21
C VAL A 424 -9.10 1.07 18.12
N ARG A 425 -8.98 2.33 17.68
CA ARG A 425 -9.47 3.50 18.42
C ARG A 425 -11.00 3.44 18.59
N ASP A 426 -11.72 3.18 17.52
CA ASP A 426 -13.19 3.11 17.52
C ASP A 426 -13.68 1.97 18.41
N MET A 427 -13.01 0.81 18.36
CA MET A 427 -13.31 -0.32 19.22
C MET A 427 -13.04 0.01 20.69
N ALA A 428 -11.91 0.66 21.01
CA ALA A 428 -11.59 1.07 22.37
C ALA A 428 -12.61 2.09 22.92
N VAL A 429 -13.06 3.05 22.11
CA VAL A 429 -14.12 4.00 22.49
C VAL A 429 -15.42 3.26 22.78
N LYS A 430 -15.85 2.35 21.88
CA LYS A 430 -17.10 1.59 22.08
C LYS A 430 -17.07 0.72 23.34
N LEU A 431 -15.90 0.21 23.71
CA LEU A 431 -15.71 -0.62 24.90
C LEU A 431 -15.46 0.19 26.18
N GLY A 432 -15.47 1.52 26.12
CA GLY A 432 -15.20 2.38 27.28
C GLY A 432 -13.75 2.33 27.78
N LEU A 433 -12.80 2.01 26.89
CA LEU A 433 -11.38 1.86 27.21
C LEU A 433 -10.53 3.06 26.76
N ALA A 434 -11.12 3.98 25.99
CA ALA A 434 -10.45 5.21 25.59
C ALA A 434 -10.27 6.11 26.82
N ARG A 435 -9.02 6.34 27.22
CA ARG A 435 -8.62 7.33 28.22
C ARG A 435 -7.90 8.48 27.53
#